data_AF-A0A0Q6V0S0-F1
#
_entry.id   AF-A0A0Q6V0S0-F1
#
_cell.length_a   1.000
_cell.length_b   1.000
_cell.length_c   1.000
_cell.angle_alpha   90.00
_cell.angle_beta   90.00
_cell.angle_gamma   90.00
#
_symmetry.space_group_name_H-M   'P 1'
#
loop_
_entity.id
_entity.type
_entity.pdbx_description
1 polymer ?
#
loop_
_entity_poly.entity_id
_entity_poly.type
_entity_poly.pdbx_seq_one_letter_code
_entity_poly.pdbx_strand_id
1 'polypeptide(L)'
;MTFTVEIVGKERCRLGESPVWDGEARLLYWVDSVAPSLWRYDPATGEQSQIPAPQMIGSIVLGRPGELIAGLTDGVYRVQPDTGAFTPIALPKTLAPNERFNDGKADRQGRFVTGTMATRPDAGRVGKLYRFSAGGAWEILPTDPLEISNSTCFSPDGATLYFADSLRHMLWAFSYDTKTGALGDKRDLFETGGFGSAPDGATVDAEGFIWLALVQAQKLVRISPQGRLDRVVASPAPLSSCPAFGGEDLDILYVTSISDSGGRLKSDVDASGRLLAFHGLGVRGIAEARCFL
;
A
#
# COMPACT_ATOMS: atom_id res chain seq x y z
N MET A 1 -14.69 -14.20 -17.58
CA MET A 1 -15.15 -12.93 -16.98
C MET A 1 -14.67 -11.80 -17.86
N THR A 2 -15.57 -10.88 -18.21
CA THR A 2 -15.22 -9.63 -18.92
C THR A 2 -15.12 -8.53 -17.87
N PHE A 3 -13.91 -7.99 -17.70
CA PHE A 3 -13.65 -6.80 -16.88
C PHE A 3 -13.31 -5.63 -17.80
N THR A 4 -13.50 -4.40 -17.32
CA THR A 4 -13.05 -3.18 -18.01
C THR A 4 -12.07 -2.44 -17.12
N VAL A 5 -11.20 -1.63 -17.74
CA VAL A 5 -10.25 -0.78 -17.02
C VAL A 5 -10.41 0.65 -17.49
N GLU A 6 -10.68 1.54 -16.54
CA GLU A 6 -10.67 2.98 -16.74
C GLU A 6 -9.32 3.55 -16.32
N ILE A 7 -8.77 4.48 -17.11
CA ILE A 7 -7.62 5.30 -16.74
C ILE A 7 -8.18 6.63 -16.23
N VAL A 8 -8.08 6.86 -14.93
CA VAL A 8 -8.72 7.99 -14.25
C VAL A 8 -7.93 9.28 -14.45
N GLY A 9 -8.66 10.40 -14.54
CA GLY A 9 -8.10 11.75 -14.53
C GLY A 9 -7.23 12.07 -15.74
N LYS A 10 -6.29 13.01 -15.58
CA LYS A 10 -5.23 13.33 -16.57
C LYS A 10 -3.86 13.44 -15.93
N GLU A 11 -3.83 13.78 -14.65
CA GLU A 11 -2.64 14.00 -13.85
C GLU A 11 -1.89 12.70 -13.54
N ARG A 12 -0.56 12.77 -13.42
CA ARG A 12 0.32 11.60 -13.27
C ARG A 12 1.19 11.72 -12.03
N CYS A 13 1.20 10.71 -11.19
CA CYS A 13 2.21 10.53 -10.15
C CYS A 13 3.54 10.07 -10.76
N ARG A 14 4.64 10.44 -10.12
CA ARG A 14 5.95 9.84 -10.31
C ARG A 14 5.96 8.43 -9.73
N LEU A 15 5.67 8.30 -8.44
CA LEU A 15 5.56 7.01 -7.73
C LEU A 15 4.25 6.95 -6.94
N GLY A 16 3.15 6.64 -7.63
CA GLY A 16 1.84 6.50 -7.01
C GLY A 16 1.78 5.25 -6.13
N GLU A 17 1.39 5.40 -4.86
CA GLU A 17 1.41 4.32 -3.87
C GLU A 17 0.28 4.41 -2.85
N SER A 18 0.11 3.33 -2.09
CA SER A 18 -0.74 3.28 -0.89
C SER A 18 -2.18 3.83 -1.08
N PRO A 19 -2.94 3.39 -2.10
CA PRO A 19 -4.33 3.77 -2.22
C PRO A 19 -5.18 3.23 -1.05
N VAL A 20 -6.11 4.05 -0.59
CA VAL A 20 -7.06 3.72 0.46
C VAL A 20 -8.42 4.37 0.18
N TRP A 21 -9.49 3.59 0.25
CA TRP A 21 -10.86 4.06 0.05
C TRP A 21 -11.51 4.40 1.40
N ASP A 22 -11.95 5.64 1.58
CA ASP A 22 -12.81 6.03 2.69
C ASP A 22 -14.27 5.87 2.25
N GLY A 23 -14.94 4.82 2.71
CA GLY A 23 -16.35 4.55 2.36
C GLY A 23 -17.35 5.53 2.96
N GLU A 24 -16.99 6.24 4.04
CA GLU A 24 -17.85 7.25 4.66
C GLU A 24 -17.79 8.55 3.86
N ALA A 25 -16.58 8.98 3.49
CA ALA A 25 -16.38 10.15 2.65
C ALA A 25 -16.67 9.88 1.16
N ARG A 26 -16.67 8.60 0.74
CA ARG A 26 -16.73 8.13 -0.65
C ARG A 26 -15.61 8.70 -1.52
N LEU A 27 -14.40 8.74 -0.95
CA LEU A 27 -13.20 9.29 -1.58
C LEU A 27 -12.08 8.26 -1.60
N LEU A 28 -11.29 8.27 -2.67
CA LEU A 28 -10.03 7.54 -2.73
C LEU A 28 -8.88 8.48 -2.42
N TYR A 29 -7.99 8.05 -1.52
CA TYR A 29 -6.72 8.73 -1.25
C TYR A 29 -5.55 7.83 -1.67
N TRP A 30 -4.44 8.43 -2.07
CA TRP A 30 -3.16 7.74 -2.32
C TRP A 30 -2.02 8.73 -2.20
N VAL A 31 -0.77 8.30 -2.40
CA VAL A 31 0.39 9.18 -2.28
C VAL A 31 1.26 9.15 -3.52
N ASP A 32 2.00 10.23 -3.76
CA ASP A 32 3.18 10.18 -4.61
C ASP A 32 4.42 10.26 -3.71
N SER A 33 5.20 9.18 -3.65
CA SER A 33 6.34 9.11 -2.74
C SER A 33 7.55 9.90 -3.24
N VAL A 34 7.69 10.06 -4.56
CA VAL A 34 8.85 10.69 -5.22
C VAL A 34 8.63 12.19 -5.48
N ALA A 35 7.39 12.60 -5.76
CA ALA A 35 6.96 13.99 -5.68
C ALA A 35 6.04 14.15 -4.46
N PRO A 36 6.60 14.30 -3.24
CA PRO A 36 5.89 14.05 -1.99
C PRO A 36 4.55 14.78 -1.90
N SER A 37 3.46 14.03 -2.01
CA SER A 37 2.10 14.58 -2.00
C SER A 37 1.07 13.54 -1.59
N LEU A 38 0.01 14.02 -0.92
CA LEU A 38 -1.22 13.25 -0.73
C LEU A 38 -2.17 13.61 -1.86
N TRP A 39 -2.71 12.59 -2.52
CA TRP A 39 -3.68 12.71 -3.58
C TRP A 39 -5.07 12.29 -3.11
N ARG A 40 -6.08 12.86 -3.75
CA ARG A 40 -7.50 12.58 -3.53
C ARG A 40 -8.21 12.49 -4.87
N TYR A 41 -9.13 11.55 -4.99
CA TYR A 41 -10.05 11.38 -6.12
C TYR A 41 -11.48 11.20 -5.62
N ASP A 42 -12.39 11.97 -6.21
CA ASP A 42 -13.83 11.85 -6.00
C ASP A 42 -14.47 11.21 -7.24
N PRO A 43 -14.91 9.95 -7.16
CA PRO A 43 -15.57 9.28 -8.28
C PRO A 43 -16.90 9.91 -8.69
N ALA A 44 -17.58 10.65 -7.80
CA ALA A 44 -18.88 11.26 -8.11
C ALA A 44 -18.74 12.49 -9.02
N THR A 45 -17.65 13.25 -8.87
CA THR A 45 -17.36 14.46 -9.67
C THR A 45 -16.30 14.23 -10.74
N GLY A 46 -15.49 13.18 -10.60
CA GLY A 46 -14.32 12.92 -11.43
C GLY A 46 -13.10 13.78 -11.07
N GLU A 47 -13.19 14.58 -10.01
CA GLU A 47 -12.14 15.53 -9.64
C GLU A 47 -10.95 14.85 -8.96
N GLN A 48 -9.74 15.31 -9.31
CA GLN A 48 -8.49 14.96 -8.66
C GLN A 48 -7.84 16.21 -8.07
N SER A 49 -7.30 16.06 -6.87
CA SER A 49 -6.54 17.11 -6.19
C SER A 49 -5.38 16.50 -5.42
N GLN A 50 -4.34 17.30 -5.20
CA GLN A 50 -3.20 16.91 -4.38
C GLN A 50 -2.80 18.03 -3.42
N ILE A 51 -2.25 17.65 -2.28
CA ILE A 51 -1.60 18.56 -1.33
C ILE A 51 -0.14 18.13 -1.15
N PRO A 52 0.81 19.08 -1.10
CA PRO A 52 2.22 18.74 -0.84
C PRO A 52 2.38 18.09 0.54
N ALA A 53 3.15 17.01 0.60
CA ALA A 53 3.63 16.43 1.85
C ALA A 53 4.97 17.08 2.24
N PRO A 54 5.25 17.27 3.54
CA PRO A 54 6.46 17.95 3.98
C PRO A 54 7.74 17.14 3.73
N GLN A 55 7.64 15.82 3.58
CA GLN A 55 8.73 14.88 3.34
C GLN A 55 8.21 13.71 2.50
N MET A 56 9.10 12.83 2.01
CA MET A 56 8.68 11.60 1.33
C MET A 56 7.65 10.86 2.18
N ILE A 57 6.54 10.53 1.56
CA ILE A 57 5.40 9.84 2.16
C ILE A 57 5.35 8.44 1.54
N GLY A 58 5.41 7.41 2.38
CA GLY A 58 5.45 6.01 1.93
C GLY A 58 4.07 5.38 1.91
N SER A 59 3.28 5.63 2.95
CA SER A 59 1.99 5.00 3.15
C SER A 59 1.01 5.89 3.90
N ILE A 60 -0.28 5.61 3.70
CA ILE A 60 -1.41 6.22 4.39
C ILE A 60 -2.44 5.17 4.78
N VAL A 61 -3.11 5.40 5.90
CA VAL A 61 -4.29 4.63 6.34
C VAL A 61 -5.37 5.58 6.81
N LEU A 62 -6.63 5.11 6.83
CA LEU A 62 -7.74 5.91 7.36
C LEU A 62 -7.51 6.19 8.84
N GLY A 63 -7.71 7.44 9.26
CA GLY A 63 -7.74 7.84 10.66
C GLY A 63 -9.18 7.90 11.17
N ARG A 64 -9.41 8.79 12.16
CA ARG A 64 -10.77 9.24 12.53
C ARG A 64 -11.48 9.83 11.29
N PRO A 65 -12.81 9.96 11.28
CA PRO A 65 -13.51 10.60 10.17
C PRO A 65 -12.89 11.96 9.80
N GLY A 66 -12.55 12.14 8.52
CA GLY A 66 -11.86 13.34 8.02
C GLY A 66 -10.34 13.39 8.26
N GLU A 67 -9.75 12.33 8.82
CA GLU A 67 -8.31 12.24 9.08
C GLU A 67 -7.68 11.03 8.38
N LEU A 68 -6.40 11.14 8.05
CA LEU A 68 -5.54 10.03 7.66
C LEU A 68 -4.35 9.95 8.63
N ILE A 69 -3.70 8.78 8.66
CA ILE A 69 -2.41 8.58 9.31
C ILE A 69 -1.39 8.26 8.22
N ALA A 70 -0.23 8.92 8.23
CA ALA A 70 0.79 8.77 7.21
C ALA A 70 2.14 8.34 7.80
N GLY A 71 2.84 7.44 7.11
CA GLY A 71 4.25 7.13 7.35
C GLY A 71 5.13 7.98 6.44
N LEU A 72 5.93 8.88 7.02
CA LEU A 72 6.87 9.76 6.31
C LEU A 72 8.32 9.31 6.51
N THR A 73 9.29 10.03 5.96
CA THR A 73 10.73 9.73 6.12
C THR A 73 11.15 9.52 7.57
N ASP A 74 10.66 10.33 8.51
CA ASP A 74 11.16 10.39 9.90
C ASP A 74 10.17 9.91 10.96
N GLY A 75 8.93 9.56 10.57
CA GLY A 75 7.92 9.17 11.55
C GLY A 75 6.50 9.05 11.02
N VAL A 76 5.57 8.95 11.96
CA VAL A 76 4.14 8.82 11.72
C VAL A 76 3.44 10.14 12.04
N TYR A 77 2.56 10.56 11.14
CA TYR A 77 1.87 11.84 11.17
C TYR A 77 0.36 11.66 11.07
N ARG A 78 -0.39 12.52 11.78
CA ARG A 78 -1.81 12.78 11.50
C ARG A 78 -1.91 13.73 10.33
N VAL A 79 -2.77 13.42 9.37
CA VAL A 79 -3.02 14.25 8.20
C VAL A 79 -4.48 14.69 8.20
N GLN A 80 -4.71 15.98 7.98
CA GLN A 80 -6.04 16.56 7.77
C GLN A 80 -6.15 16.98 6.31
N PRO A 81 -6.76 16.16 5.43
CA PRO A 81 -6.77 16.41 3.99
C PRO A 81 -7.38 17.77 3.61
N ASP A 82 -8.39 18.24 4.34
CA ASP A 82 -9.10 19.50 4.04
C ASP A 82 -8.25 20.75 4.30
N THR A 83 -7.38 20.72 5.31
CA THR A 83 -6.50 21.85 5.67
C THR A 83 -5.09 21.68 5.09
N GLY A 84 -4.73 20.47 4.70
CA GLY A 84 -3.38 20.08 4.32
C GLY A 84 -2.39 19.96 5.47
N ALA A 85 -2.86 19.94 6.73
CA ALA A 85 -2.00 19.89 7.90
C ALA A 85 -1.42 18.49 8.14
N PHE A 86 -0.11 18.43 8.42
CA PHE A 86 0.60 17.22 8.87
C PHE A 86 1.12 17.45 10.30
N THR A 87 0.58 16.72 11.27
CA THR A 87 0.97 16.82 12.70
C THR A 87 1.72 15.58 13.13
N PRO A 88 2.96 15.67 13.67
CA PRO A 88 3.70 14.49 14.10
C PRO A 88 3.00 13.79 15.26
N ILE A 89 2.95 12.46 15.21
CA ILE A 89 2.44 11.58 16.27
C ILE A 89 3.61 10.85 16.95
N ALA A 90 4.45 10.20 16.16
CA ALA A 90 5.56 9.39 16.66
C ALA A 90 6.78 9.51 15.74
N LEU A 91 7.93 9.80 16.34
CA LEU A 91 9.23 9.90 15.66
C LEU A 91 10.18 8.86 16.27
N PRO A 92 10.21 7.60 15.77
CA PRO A 92 11.02 6.54 16.36
C PRO A 92 12.50 6.88 16.32
N LYS A 93 13.16 6.95 17.48
CA LYS A 93 14.60 7.22 17.59
C LYS A 93 15.48 6.13 16.96
N THR A 94 14.92 4.96 16.69
CA THR A 94 15.57 3.81 16.06
C THR A 94 15.51 3.86 14.53
N LEU A 95 14.77 4.81 13.96
CA LEU A 95 14.74 5.04 12.53
C LEU A 95 16.03 5.77 12.14
N ALA A 96 16.90 5.08 11.37
CA ALA A 96 18.17 5.67 10.99
C ALA A 96 17.94 6.82 9.97
N PRO A 97 18.84 7.83 9.90
CA PRO A 97 18.71 8.93 8.94
C PRO A 97 18.66 8.50 7.45
N ASN A 98 19.10 7.28 7.14
CA ASN A 98 19.07 6.69 5.81
C ASN A 98 17.89 5.71 5.61
N GLU A 99 16.92 5.68 6.50
CA GLU A 99 15.68 4.91 6.35
C GLU A 99 14.49 5.85 6.08
N ARG A 100 13.44 5.31 5.46
CA ARG A 100 12.13 5.94 5.38
C ARG A 100 11.04 4.89 5.49
N PHE A 101 9.85 5.27 5.94
CA PHE A 101 8.68 4.41 5.77
C PHE A 101 8.36 4.23 4.27
N ASN A 102 7.97 3.02 3.91
CA ASN A 102 7.50 2.65 2.57
C ASN A 102 6.03 2.23 2.70
N ASP A 103 5.69 1.00 2.34
CA ASP A 103 4.32 0.51 2.41
C ASP A 103 3.83 0.31 3.85
N GLY A 104 2.51 0.32 4.02
CA GLY A 104 1.88 0.19 5.32
C GLY A 104 0.37 0.10 5.25
N LYS A 105 -0.21 -0.53 6.28
CA LYS A 105 -1.65 -0.81 6.37
C LYS A 105 -2.11 -0.77 7.82
N ALA A 106 -3.38 -0.46 8.03
CA ALA A 106 -4.00 -0.64 9.34
C ALA A 106 -4.33 -2.12 9.51
N ASP A 107 -3.96 -2.71 10.64
CA ASP A 107 -4.46 -4.03 11.02
C ASP A 107 -5.96 -3.95 11.36
N ARG A 108 -6.62 -5.09 11.51
CA ARG A 108 -8.06 -5.16 11.80
C ARG A 108 -8.46 -4.57 13.16
N GLN A 109 -7.49 -4.24 14.01
CA GLN A 109 -7.67 -3.63 15.33
C GLN A 109 -7.28 -2.14 15.34
N GLY A 110 -6.93 -1.56 14.18
CA GLY A 110 -6.61 -0.15 14.04
C GLY A 110 -5.19 0.21 14.48
N ARG A 111 -4.24 -0.73 14.47
CA ARG A 111 -2.81 -0.46 14.60
C ARG A 111 -2.21 -0.20 13.23
N PHE A 112 -1.32 0.77 13.11
CA PHE A 112 -0.64 1.04 11.84
C PHE A 112 0.63 0.19 11.74
N VAL A 113 0.66 -0.74 10.79
CA VAL A 113 1.84 -1.57 10.50
C VAL A 113 2.48 -1.04 9.22
N THR A 114 3.74 -0.64 9.28
CA THR A 114 4.47 -0.08 8.14
C THR A 114 5.93 -0.49 8.17
N GLY A 115 6.47 -0.84 7.00
CA GLY A 115 7.86 -1.22 6.85
C GLY A 115 8.72 -0.02 6.44
N THR A 116 10.01 -0.10 6.76
CA THR A 116 11.01 0.86 6.28
C THR A 116 11.83 0.27 5.14
N MET A 117 12.49 1.17 4.41
CA MET A 117 13.52 0.84 3.44
C MET A 117 14.62 1.90 3.47
N ALA A 118 15.75 1.62 2.85
CA ALA A 118 16.79 2.61 2.71
C ALA A 118 16.37 3.75 1.77
N THR A 119 16.75 4.98 2.09
CA THR A 119 16.60 6.15 1.20
C THR A 119 17.54 6.07 -0.01
N ARG A 120 18.64 5.31 0.10
CA ARG A 120 19.61 5.08 -0.99
C ARG A 120 19.62 3.60 -1.42
N PRO A 121 19.73 3.31 -2.74
CA PRO A 121 19.64 1.92 -3.24
C PRO A 121 20.79 1.01 -2.80
N ASP A 122 21.95 1.56 -2.45
CA ASP A 122 23.19 0.83 -2.16
C ASP A 122 23.40 0.51 -0.66
N ALA A 123 22.45 0.88 0.20
CA ALA A 123 22.57 0.66 1.64
C ALA A 123 22.28 -0.78 2.08
N GLY A 124 21.76 -1.63 1.18
CA GLY A 124 21.38 -3.01 1.46
C GLY A 124 20.20 -3.13 2.44
N ARG A 125 20.16 -4.25 3.16
CA ARG A 125 19.03 -4.62 4.04
C ARG A 125 19.13 -3.97 5.41
N VAL A 126 18.54 -2.79 5.54
CA VAL A 126 18.48 -2.02 6.80
C VAL A 126 17.05 -1.80 7.31
N GLY A 127 16.06 -2.08 6.45
CA GLY A 127 14.65 -1.85 6.75
C GLY A 127 14.12 -2.78 7.83
N LYS A 128 13.10 -2.31 8.53
CA LYS A 128 12.44 -2.98 9.65
C LYS A 128 10.94 -2.84 9.51
N LEU A 129 10.18 -3.75 10.10
CA LEU A 129 8.74 -3.66 10.18
C LEU A 129 8.33 -3.03 11.51
N TYR A 130 7.56 -1.94 11.48
CA TYR A 130 7.07 -1.25 12.66
C TYR A 130 5.57 -1.48 12.85
N ARG A 131 5.13 -1.52 14.09
CA ARG A 131 3.72 -1.45 14.48
C ARG A 131 3.51 -0.28 15.43
N PHE A 132 2.63 0.65 15.06
CA PHE A 132 2.20 1.77 15.88
C PHE A 132 0.81 1.49 16.46
N SER A 133 0.68 1.72 17.75
CA SER A 133 -0.55 1.52 18.55
C SER A 133 -0.99 2.85 19.17
N ALA A 134 -2.20 2.87 19.74
CA ALA A 134 -2.83 4.07 20.29
C ALA A 134 -1.87 4.93 21.15
N GLY A 135 -1.96 6.26 21.00
CA GLY A 135 -1.10 7.20 21.71
C GLY A 135 0.34 7.30 21.17
N GLY A 136 0.60 6.74 19.98
CA GLY A 136 1.91 6.82 19.32
C GLY A 136 2.95 5.83 19.85
N ALA A 137 2.54 4.85 20.68
CA ALA A 137 3.42 3.76 21.09
C ALA A 137 3.80 2.91 19.88
N TRP A 138 5.04 2.45 19.81
CA TRP A 138 5.53 1.68 18.68
C TRP A 138 6.48 0.56 19.10
N GLU A 139 6.50 -0.48 18.28
CA GLU A 139 7.40 -1.63 18.41
C GLU A 139 7.94 -2.02 17.03
N ILE A 140 9.14 -2.60 17.00
CA ILE A 140 9.68 -3.25 15.81
C ILE A 140 9.25 -4.71 15.85
N LEU A 141 8.51 -5.15 14.82
CA LEU A 141 8.10 -6.54 14.68
C LEU A 141 9.30 -7.40 14.24
N PRO A 142 9.46 -8.60 14.81
CA PRO A 142 10.64 -9.44 14.58
C PRO A 142 10.62 -10.00 13.16
N THR A 143 11.42 -9.39 12.27
CA THR A 143 11.65 -9.83 10.89
C THR A 143 13.15 -9.82 10.61
N ASP A 144 13.59 -10.58 9.61
CA ASP A 144 14.93 -10.40 9.05
C ASP A 144 15.05 -8.97 8.46
N PRO A 145 16.24 -8.35 8.46
CA PRO A 145 16.41 -7.04 7.82
C PRO A 145 15.89 -7.03 6.38
N LEU A 146 15.26 -5.92 6.02
CA LEU A 146 14.50 -5.74 4.78
C LEU A 146 15.22 -4.79 3.83
N GLU A 147 15.08 -5.02 2.52
CA GLU A 147 15.59 -4.10 1.51
C GLU A 147 14.52 -3.12 1.05
N ILE A 148 13.36 -3.64 0.63
CA ILE A 148 12.21 -2.84 0.17
C ILE A 148 10.93 -3.48 0.72
N SER A 149 10.43 -2.96 1.83
CA SER A 149 9.20 -3.42 2.49
C SER A 149 7.95 -3.08 1.68
N ASN A 150 7.12 -4.08 1.40
CA ASN A 150 5.95 -3.96 0.53
C ASN A 150 4.88 -5.01 0.85
N SER A 151 3.78 -4.98 0.10
CA SER A 151 2.67 -5.93 0.14
C SER A 151 1.98 -6.06 1.50
N THR A 152 2.00 -5.01 2.32
CA THR A 152 1.45 -5.05 3.68
C THR A 152 -0.06 -5.11 3.61
N CYS A 153 -0.66 -6.28 3.90
CA CYS A 153 -2.10 -6.41 4.04
C CYS A 153 -2.47 -7.56 4.99
N PHE A 154 -3.72 -7.62 5.43
CA PHE A 154 -4.17 -8.59 6.43
C PHE A 154 -5.30 -9.46 5.87
N SER A 155 -5.34 -10.73 6.27
CA SER A 155 -6.52 -11.58 6.03
C SER A 155 -7.81 -10.91 6.54
N PRO A 156 -8.99 -11.27 6.00
CA PRO A 156 -10.26 -10.66 6.42
C PRO A 156 -10.51 -10.69 7.93
N ASP A 157 -10.12 -11.78 8.60
CA ASP A 157 -10.21 -11.95 10.04
C ASP A 157 -9.05 -11.30 10.84
N GLY A 158 -8.01 -10.82 10.14
CA GLY A 158 -6.82 -10.21 10.72
C GLY A 158 -5.80 -11.18 11.30
N ALA A 159 -6.04 -12.49 11.26
CA ALA A 159 -5.16 -13.49 11.86
C ALA A 159 -3.88 -13.77 11.06
N THR A 160 -3.77 -13.24 9.84
CA THR A 160 -2.58 -13.35 8.99
C THR A 160 -2.16 -11.97 8.48
N LEU A 161 -0.88 -11.65 8.66
CA LEU A 161 -0.21 -10.56 7.95
C LEU A 161 0.42 -11.13 6.67
N TYR A 162 0.08 -10.55 5.53
CA TYR A 162 0.80 -10.72 4.27
C TYR A 162 1.81 -9.58 4.13
N PHE A 163 3.04 -9.93 3.74
CA PHE A 163 4.14 -8.98 3.70
C PHE A 163 5.25 -9.47 2.77
N ALA A 164 5.97 -8.56 2.14
CA ALA A 164 7.07 -8.87 1.25
C ALA A 164 8.29 -7.97 1.48
N ASP A 165 9.47 -8.54 1.27
CA ASP A 165 10.64 -7.79 0.84
C ASP A 165 10.76 -7.95 -0.68
N SER A 166 10.58 -6.86 -1.41
CA SER A 166 10.46 -6.87 -2.87
C SER A 166 11.66 -7.57 -3.54
N LEU A 167 12.87 -7.37 -3.01
CA LEU A 167 14.09 -7.93 -3.60
C LEU A 167 14.36 -9.39 -3.21
N ARG A 168 13.51 -9.98 -2.36
CA ARG A 168 13.48 -11.43 -2.13
C ARG A 168 12.50 -12.16 -3.04
N HIS A 169 11.74 -11.42 -3.88
CA HIS A 169 10.78 -11.99 -4.83
C HIS A 169 9.76 -12.97 -4.22
N MET A 170 9.45 -12.80 -2.93
CA MET A 170 8.58 -13.70 -2.16
C MET A 170 7.56 -12.89 -1.39
N LEU A 171 6.29 -13.22 -1.57
CA LEU A 171 5.24 -12.83 -0.63
C LEU A 171 5.25 -13.85 0.52
N TRP A 172 5.28 -13.36 1.75
CA TRP A 172 5.16 -14.18 2.95
C TRP A 172 3.78 -14.03 3.57
N ALA A 173 3.43 -15.03 4.37
CA ALA A 173 2.37 -14.93 5.36
C ALA A 173 2.96 -15.16 6.75
N PHE A 174 2.51 -14.36 7.71
CA PHE A 174 2.83 -14.50 9.12
C PHE A 174 1.54 -14.70 9.90
N SER A 175 1.53 -15.61 10.86
CA SER A 175 0.48 -15.59 11.89
C SER A 175 0.52 -14.25 12.62
N TYR A 176 -0.64 -13.64 12.83
CA TYR A 176 -0.75 -12.33 13.48
C TYR A 176 -1.79 -12.42 14.60
N ASP A 177 -1.37 -12.20 15.83
CA ASP A 177 -2.28 -12.20 16.97
C ASP A 177 -3.12 -10.92 16.95
N THR A 178 -4.42 -11.06 16.70
CA THR A 178 -5.33 -9.91 16.62
C THR A 178 -5.42 -9.14 17.95
N LYS A 179 -5.26 -9.81 19.10
CA LYS A 179 -5.35 -9.17 20.43
C LYS A 179 -4.09 -8.39 20.78
N THR A 180 -2.92 -8.91 20.44
CA THR A 180 -1.63 -8.31 20.87
C THR A 180 -0.89 -7.60 19.74
N GLY A 181 -1.17 -7.95 18.49
CA GLY A 181 -0.43 -7.52 17.30
C GLY A 181 0.92 -8.22 17.15
N ALA A 182 1.15 -9.32 17.87
CA ALA A 182 2.39 -10.07 17.83
C ALA A 182 2.49 -10.87 16.52
N LEU A 183 3.70 -10.91 15.97
CA LEU A 183 4.02 -11.70 14.79
C LEU A 183 4.45 -13.11 15.22
N GLY A 184 3.84 -14.12 14.60
CA GLY A 184 4.14 -15.53 14.80
C GLY A 184 4.88 -16.14 13.62
N ASP A 185 4.58 -17.41 13.33
CA ASP A 185 5.28 -18.20 12.32
C ASP A 185 5.23 -17.58 10.92
N LYS A 186 6.39 -17.55 10.26
CA LYS A 186 6.57 -17.13 8.86
C LYS A 186 6.44 -18.32 7.92
N ARG A 187 5.71 -18.15 6.81
CA ARG A 187 5.70 -19.09 5.69
C ARG A 187 5.88 -18.37 4.35
N ASP A 188 6.63 -19.00 3.45
CA ASP A 188 6.67 -18.61 2.05
C ASP A 188 5.31 -18.89 1.42
N LEU A 189 4.68 -17.88 0.84
CA LEU A 189 3.32 -17.97 0.32
C LEU A 189 3.30 -17.99 -1.21
N PHE A 190 4.03 -17.08 -1.85
CA PHE A 190 3.99 -16.97 -3.31
C PHE A 190 5.28 -16.39 -3.88
N GLU A 191 5.95 -17.16 -4.73
CA GLU A 191 7.15 -16.73 -5.45
C GLU A 191 6.78 -15.93 -6.69
N THR A 192 7.35 -14.74 -6.82
CA THR A 192 7.11 -13.81 -7.93
C THR A 192 8.24 -13.83 -8.97
N GLY A 193 9.39 -14.41 -8.65
CA GLY A 193 10.56 -14.49 -9.53
C GLY A 193 10.25 -15.14 -10.88
N GLY A 194 9.39 -16.17 -10.90
CA GLY A 194 8.91 -16.81 -12.13
C GLY A 194 8.11 -15.91 -13.06
N PHE A 195 7.61 -14.77 -12.59
CA PHE A 195 6.94 -13.75 -13.41
C PHE A 195 7.90 -12.66 -13.91
N GLY A 196 9.17 -12.68 -13.51
CA GLY A 196 10.14 -11.63 -13.83
C GLY A 196 9.81 -10.29 -13.17
N SER A 197 9.22 -10.30 -11.97
CA SER A 197 8.86 -9.09 -11.23
C SER A 197 9.08 -9.27 -9.74
N ALA A 198 9.32 -8.16 -9.04
CA ALA A 198 9.16 -8.08 -7.60
C ALA A 198 7.67 -7.93 -7.21
N PRO A 199 7.26 -8.38 -6.00
CA PRO A 199 5.99 -7.98 -5.39
C PRO A 199 6.06 -6.52 -4.95
N ASP A 200 4.97 -5.79 -5.11
CA ASP A 200 4.85 -4.40 -4.65
C ASP A 200 3.64 -4.26 -3.71
N GLY A 201 2.70 -3.35 -3.95
CA GLY A 201 1.51 -3.23 -3.13
C GLY A 201 0.55 -4.42 -3.23
N ALA A 202 -0.20 -4.65 -2.15
CA ALA A 202 -1.20 -5.72 -2.08
C ALA A 202 -2.44 -5.34 -1.28
N THR A 203 -3.56 -6.01 -1.56
CA THR A 203 -4.79 -5.97 -0.77
C THR A 203 -5.44 -7.36 -0.74
N VAL A 204 -6.55 -7.51 -0.01
CA VAL A 204 -7.34 -8.76 -0.01
C VAL A 204 -8.79 -8.48 -0.40
N ASP A 205 -9.44 -9.47 -1.00
CA ASP A 205 -10.88 -9.44 -1.24
C ASP A 205 -11.68 -10.11 -0.11
N ALA A 206 -13.00 -9.99 -0.16
CA ALA A 206 -13.93 -10.56 0.82
C ALA A 206 -13.94 -12.10 0.85
N GLU A 207 -13.43 -12.75 -0.20
CA GLU A 207 -13.25 -14.21 -0.24
C GLU A 207 -11.91 -14.64 0.40
N GLY A 208 -11.09 -13.68 0.82
CA GLY A 208 -9.79 -13.89 1.46
C GLY A 208 -8.63 -14.05 0.49
N PHE A 209 -8.83 -13.85 -0.82
CA PHE A 209 -7.75 -13.93 -1.79
C PHE A 209 -6.94 -12.63 -1.78
N ILE A 210 -5.64 -12.76 -1.98
CA ILE A 210 -4.70 -11.64 -2.04
C ILE A 210 -4.60 -11.16 -3.49
N TRP A 211 -4.76 -9.86 -3.68
CA TRP A 211 -4.47 -9.14 -4.92
C TRP A 211 -3.10 -8.47 -4.78
N LEU A 212 -2.15 -8.89 -5.62
CA LEU A 212 -0.76 -8.44 -5.57
C LEU A 212 -0.36 -7.81 -6.90
N ALA A 213 0.29 -6.65 -6.83
CA ALA A 213 0.88 -6.02 -8.00
C ALA A 213 2.26 -6.62 -8.34
N LEU A 214 2.45 -6.91 -9.62
CA LEU A 214 3.72 -7.34 -10.21
C LEU A 214 4.18 -6.24 -11.19
N VAL A 215 4.85 -5.24 -10.63
CA VAL A 215 5.20 -3.96 -11.28
C VAL A 215 5.86 -4.15 -12.65
N GLN A 216 6.92 -4.95 -12.70
CA GLN A 216 7.72 -5.14 -13.92
C GLN A 216 7.03 -6.08 -14.91
N ALA A 217 6.15 -6.95 -14.43
CA ALA A 217 5.37 -7.86 -15.26
C ALA A 217 4.10 -7.22 -15.84
N GLN A 218 3.77 -5.98 -15.47
CA GLN A 218 2.59 -5.25 -15.91
C GLN A 218 1.27 -6.02 -15.63
N LYS A 219 1.20 -6.64 -14.44
CA LYS A 219 0.10 -7.54 -14.06
C LYS A 219 -0.29 -7.35 -12.61
N LEU A 220 -1.54 -7.66 -12.32
CA LEU A 220 -2.00 -8.03 -11.00
C LEU A 220 -2.21 -9.54 -10.97
N VAL A 221 -1.92 -10.17 -9.84
CA VAL A 221 -2.26 -11.56 -9.59
C VAL A 221 -3.21 -11.66 -8.42
N ARG A 222 -4.16 -12.58 -8.50
CA ARG A 222 -5.02 -12.99 -7.40
C ARG A 222 -4.56 -14.36 -6.92
N ILE A 223 -4.28 -14.48 -5.63
CA ILE A 223 -3.66 -15.66 -5.03
C ILE A 223 -4.52 -16.08 -3.84
N SER A 224 -4.78 -17.38 -3.71
CA SER A 224 -5.48 -17.93 -2.53
C SER A 224 -4.68 -17.75 -1.24
N PRO A 225 -5.31 -17.82 -0.06
CA PRO A 225 -4.59 -17.83 1.22
C PRO A 225 -3.54 -18.93 1.34
N GLN A 226 -3.66 -20.01 0.56
CA GLN A 226 -2.72 -21.14 0.52
C GLN A 226 -1.60 -20.97 -0.51
N GLY A 227 -1.52 -19.83 -1.20
CA GLY A 227 -0.42 -19.53 -2.13
C GLY A 227 -0.64 -20.04 -3.55
N ARG A 228 -1.83 -20.54 -3.88
CA ARG A 228 -2.16 -20.95 -5.26
C ARG A 228 -2.62 -19.75 -6.08
N LEU A 229 -2.06 -19.59 -7.27
CA LEU A 229 -2.53 -18.62 -8.27
C LEU A 229 -3.97 -18.95 -8.69
N ASP A 230 -4.86 -17.97 -8.55
CA ASP A 230 -6.25 -18.02 -9.01
C ASP A 230 -6.39 -17.35 -10.38
N ARG A 231 -5.86 -16.12 -10.49
CA ARG A 231 -6.05 -15.28 -11.67
C ARG A 231 -4.86 -14.39 -11.94
N VAL A 232 -4.61 -14.11 -13.22
CA VAL A 232 -3.72 -13.05 -13.68
C VAL A 232 -4.56 -12.02 -14.43
N VAL A 233 -4.41 -10.75 -14.07
CA VAL A 233 -5.09 -9.61 -14.71
C VAL A 233 -4.01 -8.72 -15.33
N ALA A 234 -4.06 -8.53 -16.64
CA ALA A 234 -3.16 -7.61 -17.32
C ALA A 234 -3.55 -6.16 -16.98
N SER A 235 -2.54 -5.31 -16.74
CA SER A 235 -2.76 -3.87 -16.55
C SER A 235 -2.48 -3.11 -17.84
N PRO A 236 -3.31 -2.14 -18.25
CA PRO A 236 -3.00 -1.27 -19.38
C PRO A 236 -1.87 -0.28 -19.06
N ALA A 237 -1.60 0.03 -17.79
CA ALA A 237 -0.47 0.87 -17.40
C ALA A 237 0.75 0.00 -17.07
N PRO A 238 1.92 0.28 -17.67
CA PRO A 238 3.19 -0.21 -17.16
C PRO A 238 3.38 0.24 -15.71
N LEU A 239 4.07 -0.60 -14.93
CA LEU A 239 4.47 -0.30 -13.56
C LEU A 239 3.29 0.01 -12.63
N SER A 240 2.19 -0.75 -12.72
CA SER A 240 1.14 -0.75 -11.68
C SER A 240 1.72 -1.20 -10.35
N SER A 241 1.49 -0.43 -9.29
CA SER A 241 2.22 -0.54 -8.01
C SER A 241 1.37 -1.06 -6.86
N CYS A 242 0.19 -0.49 -6.59
CA CYS A 242 -0.56 -0.87 -5.40
C CYS A 242 -2.08 -0.92 -5.65
N PRO A 243 -2.75 -2.05 -5.34
CA PRO A 243 -4.19 -2.19 -5.47
C PRO A 243 -4.95 -1.89 -4.16
N ALA A 244 -6.14 -1.30 -4.27
CA ALA A 244 -7.11 -1.18 -3.17
C ALA A 244 -8.54 -1.26 -3.70
N PHE A 245 -9.42 -1.95 -2.98
CA PHE A 245 -10.84 -1.96 -3.32
C PHE A 245 -11.55 -0.69 -2.85
N GLY A 246 -12.48 -0.21 -3.66
CA GLY A 246 -13.31 0.95 -3.36
C GLY A 246 -14.61 0.95 -4.15
N GLY A 247 -15.30 2.08 -4.16
CA GLY A 247 -16.68 2.18 -4.63
C GLY A 247 -17.70 1.84 -3.53
N GLU A 248 -18.96 2.17 -3.78
CA GLU A 248 -20.05 1.97 -2.81
C GLU A 248 -20.23 0.49 -2.42
N ASP A 249 -20.07 -0.41 -3.40
CA ASP A 249 -20.16 -1.86 -3.22
C ASP A 249 -18.81 -2.55 -2.95
N LEU A 250 -17.71 -1.78 -2.87
CA LEU A 250 -16.34 -2.28 -2.80
C LEU A 250 -15.97 -3.22 -3.97
N ASP A 251 -16.57 -3.05 -5.15
CA ASP A 251 -16.40 -3.90 -6.33
C ASP A 251 -15.50 -3.30 -7.42
N ILE A 252 -14.91 -2.13 -7.14
CA ILE A 252 -13.92 -1.48 -8.00
C ILE A 252 -12.54 -1.71 -7.40
N LEU A 253 -11.62 -2.31 -8.16
CA LEU A 253 -10.22 -2.40 -7.75
C LEU A 253 -9.46 -1.20 -8.33
N TYR A 254 -9.19 -0.21 -7.48
CA TYR A 254 -8.33 0.91 -7.82
C TYR A 254 -6.87 0.49 -7.75
N VAL A 255 -6.04 0.97 -8.69
CA VAL A 255 -4.64 0.58 -8.78
C VAL A 255 -3.80 1.81 -9.12
N THR A 256 -2.86 2.15 -8.25
CA THR A 256 -1.85 3.18 -8.53
C THR A 256 -0.80 2.67 -9.51
N SER A 257 -0.06 3.57 -10.14
CA SER A 257 1.05 3.21 -11.02
C SER A 257 2.18 4.23 -10.97
N ILE A 258 3.28 3.87 -11.62
CA ILE A 258 4.55 4.60 -11.58
C ILE A 258 4.86 5.13 -12.97
N SER A 259 5.19 6.42 -13.06
CA SER A 259 5.83 6.98 -14.26
C SER A 259 7.35 7.08 -14.10
N ASP A 260 7.83 7.40 -12.91
CA ASP A 260 9.24 7.53 -12.58
C ASP A 260 9.48 7.33 -11.07
N SER A 261 10.05 6.21 -10.68
CA SER A 261 10.37 5.88 -9.28
C SER A 261 11.68 6.53 -8.78
N GLY A 262 11.99 7.75 -9.22
CA GLY A 262 13.26 8.41 -8.95
C GLY A 262 14.43 7.85 -9.77
N GLY A 263 14.16 7.41 -11.00
CA GLY A 263 15.13 6.93 -11.98
C GLY A 263 15.37 5.43 -11.99
N ARG A 264 14.81 4.65 -11.05
CA ARG A 264 14.98 3.18 -11.00
C ARG A 264 14.07 2.46 -11.99
N LEU A 265 12.79 2.81 -11.99
CA LEU A 265 11.77 2.35 -12.93
C LEU A 265 11.17 3.59 -13.58
N LYS A 266 11.11 3.60 -14.92
CA LYS A 266 10.57 4.72 -15.68
C LYS A 266 9.76 4.23 -16.87
N SER A 267 8.64 4.88 -17.13
CA SER A 267 7.80 4.65 -18.29
C SER A 267 7.13 5.94 -18.75
N ASP A 268 7.29 6.24 -20.04
CA ASP A 268 6.71 7.43 -20.68
C ASP A 268 5.34 7.13 -21.32
N VAL A 269 4.80 5.91 -21.18
CA VAL A 269 3.43 5.56 -21.62
C VAL A 269 2.42 6.44 -20.88
N ASP A 270 1.42 6.98 -21.59
CA ASP A 270 0.44 7.92 -21.02
C ASP A 270 -0.26 7.39 -19.76
N ALA A 271 -0.53 6.08 -19.74
CA ALA A 271 -1.16 5.38 -18.62
C ALA A 271 -0.25 5.25 -17.38
N SER A 272 1.07 5.36 -17.50
CA SER A 272 2.00 5.20 -16.37
C SER A 272 1.92 6.39 -15.42
N GLY A 273 1.86 6.15 -14.12
CA GLY A 273 1.64 7.21 -13.11
C GLY A 273 0.17 7.58 -12.93
N ARG A 274 -0.75 7.02 -13.71
CA ARG A 274 -2.19 7.26 -13.59
C ARG A 274 -2.80 6.32 -12.55
N LEU A 275 -3.92 6.75 -12.00
CA LEU A 275 -4.82 5.88 -11.25
C LEU A 275 -5.65 5.05 -12.25
N LEU A 276 -5.76 3.75 -12.02
CA LEU A 276 -6.60 2.85 -12.80
C LEU A 276 -7.78 2.38 -11.95
N ALA A 277 -8.95 2.19 -12.56
CA ALA A 277 -10.11 1.56 -11.94
C ALA A 277 -10.52 0.31 -12.74
N PHE A 278 -10.43 -0.85 -12.11
CA PHE A 278 -10.84 -2.13 -12.71
C PHE A 278 -12.25 -2.48 -12.24
N HIS A 279 -13.16 -2.69 -13.19
CA HIS A 279 -14.56 -2.99 -12.94
C HIS A 279 -14.93 -4.40 -13.43
N GLY A 280 -15.93 -5.02 -12.81
CA GLY A 280 -16.45 -6.31 -13.27
C GLY A 280 -15.49 -7.48 -13.02
N LEU A 281 -14.63 -7.38 -12.00
CA LEU A 281 -13.75 -8.47 -11.58
C LEU A 281 -14.52 -9.64 -10.93
N GLY A 282 -15.79 -9.44 -10.59
CA GLY A 282 -16.67 -10.47 -10.05
C GLY A 282 -16.41 -10.81 -8.58
N VAL A 283 -15.68 -9.95 -7.87
CA VAL A 283 -15.39 -10.05 -6.44
C VAL A 283 -15.51 -8.67 -5.82
N ARG A 284 -15.68 -8.64 -4.49
CA ARG A 284 -15.71 -7.40 -3.70
C ARG A 284 -14.56 -7.39 -2.71
N GLY A 285 -14.06 -6.21 -2.41
CA GLY A 285 -13.18 -5.97 -1.28
C GLY A 285 -13.91 -5.99 0.04
N ILE A 286 -13.19 -5.51 1.05
CA ILE A 286 -13.69 -5.30 2.41
C ILE A 286 -13.29 -3.89 2.84
N ALA A 287 -14.06 -3.31 3.74
CA ALA A 287 -13.75 -1.99 4.27
C ALA A 287 -12.40 -2.04 5.01
N GLU A 288 -11.57 -1.03 4.76
CA GLU A 288 -10.30 -0.85 5.45
C GLU A 288 -10.54 -0.44 6.91
N ALA A 289 -9.68 -0.92 7.81
CA ALA A 289 -9.75 -0.54 9.21
C ALA A 289 -9.28 0.91 9.39
N ARG A 290 -9.93 1.64 10.31
CA ARG A 290 -9.47 2.96 10.75
C ARG A 290 -8.41 2.79 11.85
N CYS A 291 -7.37 3.60 11.77
CA CYS A 291 -6.26 3.67 12.70
C CYS A 291 -6.48 4.82 13.70
N PHE A 292 -6.41 4.53 14.99
CA PHE A 292 -6.75 5.49 16.05
C PHE A 292 -5.52 5.91 16.88
N LEU A 293 -4.51 6.46 16.21
CA LEU A 293 -3.30 7.00 16.86
C LEU A 293 -3.51 8.37 17.50
#